data_AF-A0A8T4A3M9-F1
#
_entry.id   AF-A0A8T4A3M9-F1
#
_cell.length_a   1.000
_cell.length_b   1.000
_cell.length_c   1.000
_cell.angle_alpha   90.00
_cell.angle_beta   90.00
_cell.angle_gamma   90.00
#
_symmetry.space_group_name_H-M   'P 1'
#
loop_
_entity.id
_entity.type
_entity.pdbx_description
1 polymer ?
#
loop_
_entity_poly.entity_id
_entity_poly.type
_entity_poly.pdbx_seq_one_letter_code
_entity_poly.pdbx_strand_id
1 'polypeptide(L)'
;MVNELIDEGFLKIERKDGVHFVYRSDIRYITRQINARLKIIKNYSNPIITRALGEHAEMLFSFLFRIHGFEIRGRNINEFNGVKWETTNHDLDFIIEKDAVAYGVEIKNTLPYMERDEFDIKLKMCERLNLIPLWILRNAPAIQFEQMKPYNGFILKFKTQTYPLGQEPLVKDIWQKTRLPIAIWKEIPKRIENIFLSQHNQRIGK
;
A
#
# COMPACT_ATOMS: atom_id res chain seq x y z
N MET A 1 12.29 22.61 -8.65
CA MET A 1 11.03 22.53 -9.44
C MET A 1 9.81 23.15 -8.75
N VAL A 2 9.32 22.71 -7.57
CA VAL A 2 8.22 23.42 -6.86
C VAL A 2 8.74 24.46 -5.88
N ASN A 3 9.80 24.14 -5.13
CA ASN A 3 10.40 25.06 -4.15
C ASN A 3 10.98 26.30 -4.84
N GLU A 4 11.71 26.13 -5.95
CA GLU A 4 12.17 27.24 -6.80
C GLU A 4 11.04 28.21 -7.19
N LEU A 5 9.87 27.68 -7.61
CA LEU A 5 8.72 28.52 -7.98
C LEU A 5 8.08 29.23 -6.78
N ILE A 6 8.23 28.69 -5.56
CA ILE A 6 7.82 29.36 -4.32
C ILE A 6 8.82 30.48 -4.00
N ASP A 7 10.13 30.19 -4.11
CA ASP A 7 11.21 31.14 -3.84
C ASP A 7 11.18 32.33 -4.82
N GLU A 8 10.82 32.09 -6.08
CA GLU A 8 10.59 33.11 -7.12
C GLU A 8 9.29 33.91 -6.94
N GLY A 9 8.44 33.56 -5.96
CA GLY A 9 7.17 34.22 -5.70
C GLY A 9 6.06 33.93 -6.72
N PHE A 10 6.29 33.01 -7.67
CA PHE A 10 5.28 32.56 -8.62
C PHE A 10 4.19 31.72 -7.95
N LEU A 11 4.58 30.91 -6.96
CA LEU A 11 3.68 30.14 -6.11
C LEU A 11 3.68 30.69 -4.68
N LYS A 12 2.53 30.55 -4.01
CA LYS A 12 2.37 30.77 -2.58
C LYS A 12 2.01 29.46 -1.90
N ILE A 13 2.40 29.35 -0.63
CA ILE A 13 2.07 28.22 0.22
C ILE A 13 1.17 28.67 1.37
N GLU A 14 0.05 27.98 1.56
CA GLU A 14 -0.78 28.10 2.75
C GLU A 14 -0.71 26.78 3.53
N ARG A 15 -0.32 26.86 4.81
CA ARG A 15 -0.21 25.70 5.69
C ARG A 15 -1.42 25.64 6.60
N LYS A 16 -2.15 24.52 6.59
CA LYS A 16 -3.34 24.36 7.42
C LYS A 16 -3.56 22.90 7.79
N ASP A 17 -3.76 22.63 9.08
CA ASP A 17 -3.96 21.28 9.66
C ASP A 17 -2.91 20.26 9.19
N GLY A 18 -1.63 20.67 9.14
CA GLY A 18 -0.52 19.81 8.68
C GLY A 18 -0.46 19.56 7.17
N VAL A 19 -1.33 20.20 6.38
CA VAL A 19 -1.37 20.12 4.91
C VAL A 19 -0.79 21.39 4.30
N HIS A 20 0.02 21.21 3.25
CA HIS A 20 0.57 22.29 2.45
C HIS A 20 -0.26 22.49 1.17
N PHE A 21 -0.90 23.64 1.03
CA PHE A 21 -1.62 24.04 -0.18
C PHE A 21 -0.74 24.98 -0.99
N VAL A 22 -0.35 24.55 -2.19
CA VAL A 22 0.44 25.36 -3.12
C VAL A 22 -0.46 25.87 -4.23
N TYR A 23 -0.41 27.17 -4.52
CA TYR A 23 -1.26 27.83 -5.50
C TYR A 23 -0.51 29.00 -6.15
N ARG A 24 -0.96 29.46 -7.33
CA ARG A 24 -0.35 30.61 -8.01
C ARG A 24 -0.57 31.90 -7.24
N SER A 25 0.44 32.75 -7.20
CA SER A 25 0.45 33.97 -6.38
C SER A 25 -0.60 35.01 -6.77
N ASP A 26 -1.14 34.93 -8.00
CA ASP A 26 -2.17 35.81 -8.57
C ASP A 26 -3.62 35.39 -8.23
N ILE A 27 -3.83 34.20 -7.66
CA ILE A 27 -5.17 33.73 -7.28
C ILE A 27 -5.57 34.33 -5.93
N ARG A 28 -6.66 35.12 -5.92
CA ARG A 28 -7.15 35.81 -4.71
C ARG A 28 -8.12 34.98 -3.86
N TYR A 29 -9.00 34.19 -4.48
CA TYR A 29 -10.11 33.51 -3.78
C TYR A 29 -9.84 32.02 -3.53
N ILE A 30 -8.83 31.71 -2.72
CA ILE A 30 -8.37 30.34 -2.45
C ILE A 30 -9.05 29.68 -1.24
N THR A 31 -9.47 30.46 -0.25
CA THR A 31 -9.84 29.96 1.08
C THR A 31 -10.99 28.95 1.00
N ARG A 32 -12.00 29.22 0.16
CA ARG A 32 -13.13 28.29 -0.06
C ARG A 32 -12.65 26.94 -0.62
N GLN A 33 -11.71 26.97 -1.57
CA GLN A 33 -11.18 25.78 -2.23
C GLN A 33 -10.27 24.96 -1.30
N ILE A 34 -9.50 25.64 -0.45
CA ILE A 34 -8.68 25.03 0.59
C ILE A 34 -9.57 24.35 1.64
N ASN A 35 -10.57 25.06 2.16
CA ASN A 35 -11.50 24.50 3.14
C ASN A 35 -12.27 23.28 2.59
N ALA A 36 -12.68 23.33 1.33
CA ALA A 36 -13.34 22.19 0.67
C ALA A 36 -12.44 20.95 0.55
N ARG A 37 -11.14 21.15 0.31
CA ARG A 37 -10.14 20.06 0.27
C ARG A 37 -9.81 19.54 1.65
N LEU A 38 -9.64 20.42 2.64
CA LEU A 38 -9.43 20.01 4.03
C LEU A 38 -10.54 19.12 4.55
N LYS A 39 -11.81 19.43 4.22
CA LYS A 39 -12.94 18.56 4.60
C LYS A 39 -12.80 17.16 4.03
N ILE A 40 -12.39 17.03 2.76
CA ILE A 40 -12.14 15.71 2.15
C ILE A 40 -10.97 15.00 2.81
N ILE A 41 -9.87 15.71 3.06
CA ILE A 41 -8.69 15.13 3.70
C ILE A 41 -9.05 14.56 5.06
N LYS A 42 -9.81 15.31 5.86
CA LYS A 42 -10.31 14.83 7.16
C LYS A 42 -11.20 13.60 7.01
N ASN A 43 -12.03 13.53 5.97
CA ASN A 43 -12.91 12.39 5.73
C ASN A 43 -12.14 11.12 5.38
N TYR A 44 -11.21 11.16 4.41
CA TYR A 44 -10.48 9.96 4.02
C TYR A 44 -9.34 9.59 4.98
N SER A 45 -8.85 10.54 5.78
CA SER A 45 -7.89 10.29 6.86
C SER A 45 -8.56 9.83 8.16
N ASN A 46 -9.89 9.68 8.19
CA ASN A 46 -10.60 9.16 9.35
C ASN A 46 -10.08 7.75 9.68
N PRO A 47 -9.69 7.45 10.94
CA PRO A 47 -9.14 6.15 11.32
C PRO A 47 -10.04 4.96 10.96
N ILE A 48 -11.37 5.12 11.03
CA ILE A 48 -12.33 4.08 10.66
C ILE A 48 -12.24 3.77 9.17
N ILE A 49 -12.15 4.81 8.34
CA ILE A 49 -11.99 4.66 6.90
C ILE A 49 -10.64 4.02 6.61
N THR A 50 -9.55 4.58 7.13
CA THR A 50 -8.20 4.06 6.92
C THR A 50 -8.08 2.57 7.26
N ARG A 51 -8.65 2.14 8.39
CA ARG A 51 -8.70 0.74 8.78
C ARG A 51 -9.49 -0.11 7.79
N ALA A 52 -10.69 0.33 7.41
CA ALA A 52 -11.52 -0.38 6.43
C ALA A 52 -10.82 -0.52 5.06
N LEU A 53 -10.00 0.44 4.65
CA LEU A 53 -9.19 0.34 3.43
C LEU A 53 -8.12 -0.76 3.52
N GLY A 54 -7.48 -0.91 4.68
CA GLY A 54 -6.51 -1.98 4.94
C GLY A 54 -7.18 -3.35 4.92
N GLU A 55 -8.21 -3.52 5.76
CA GLU A 55 -8.98 -4.76 5.88
C GLU A 55 -9.58 -5.20 4.54
N HIS A 56 -10.11 -4.24 3.75
CA HIS A 56 -10.66 -4.55 2.42
C HIS A 56 -9.57 -5.04 1.45
N ALA A 57 -8.40 -4.42 1.44
CA ALA A 57 -7.30 -4.87 0.58
C ALA A 57 -6.81 -6.26 0.98
N GLU A 58 -6.61 -6.51 2.28
CA GLU A 58 -6.26 -7.83 2.79
C GLU A 58 -7.28 -8.91 2.43
N MET A 59 -8.57 -8.59 2.56
CA MET A 59 -9.66 -9.48 2.16
C MET A 59 -9.58 -9.82 0.67
N LEU A 60 -9.44 -8.82 -0.21
CA LEU A 60 -9.35 -9.03 -1.66
C LEU A 60 -8.16 -9.92 -2.05
N PHE A 61 -6.98 -9.69 -1.47
CA PHE A 61 -5.81 -10.53 -1.73
C PHE A 61 -5.95 -11.93 -1.12
N SER A 62 -6.60 -12.07 0.03
CA SER A 62 -6.89 -13.40 0.58
C SER A 62 -7.79 -14.23 -0.34
N PHE A 63 -8.75 -13.60 -1.03
CA PHE A 63 -9.57 -14.26 -2.04
C PHE A 63 -8.75 -14.61 -3.28
N LEU A 64 -7.90 -13.70 -3.76
CA LEU A 64 -6.98 -13.96 -4.87
C LEU A 64 -6.13 -15.21 -4.59
N PHE A 65 -5.48 -15.27 -3.41
CA PHE A 65 -4.65 -16.40 -3.03
C PHE A 65 -5.43 -17.71 -3.06
N ARG A 66 -6.61 -17.75 -2.44
CA ARG A 66 -7.45 -18.95 -2.37
C ARG A 66 -7.95 -19.41 -3.74
N ILE A 67 -8.41 -18.49 -4.59
CA ILE A 67 -8.90 -18.79 -5.94
C ILE A 67 -7.79 -19.42 -6.80
N HIS A 68 -6.54 -19.03 -6.57
CA HIS A 68 -5.38 -19.59 -7.26
C HIS A 68 -4.71 -20.75 -6.51
N GLY A 69 -5.37 -21.34 -5.52
CA GLY A 69 -4.91 -22.56 -4.85
C GLY A 69 -3.72 -22.37 -3.91
N PHE A 70 -3.45 -21.13 -3.47
CA PHE A 70 -2.50 -20.91 -2.38
C PHE A 70 -3.15 -21.25 -1.05
N GLU A 71 -2.45 -22.03 -0.24
CA GLU A 71 -2.83 -22.27 1.14
C GLU A 71 -2.43 -21.06 2.00
N ILE A 72 -3.36 -20.54 2.81
CA ILE A 72 -3.04 -19.52 3.81
C ILE A 72 -2.63 -20.26 5.10
N ARG A 73 -1.33 -20.28 5.37
CA ARG A 73 -0.74 -20.98 6.53
C ARG A 73 -0.92 -20.19 7.83
N GLY A 74 -1.10 -18.87 7.74
CA GLY A 74 -1.38 -18.01 8.90
C GLY A 74 -1.76 -16.59 8.51
N ARG A 75 -2.27 -15.84 9.50
CA ARG A 75 -2.64 -14.42 9.40
C ARG A 75 -2.13 -13.70 10.65
N ASN A 76 -1.62 -12.48 10.52
CA ASN A 76 -1.00 -11.74 11.63
C ASN A 76 -0.06 -12.64 12.42
N ILE A 77 0.94 -13.18 11.71
CA ILE A 77 1.75 -14.30 12.16
C ILE A 77 3.24 -14.00 12.07
N ASN A 78 4.00 -14.47 13.05
CA ASN A 78 5.45 -14.32 13.14
C ASN A 78 6.19 -15.66 13.34
N GLU A 79 5.50 -16.77 13.07
CA GLU A 79 6.01 -18.13 13.20
C GLU A 79 5.70 -18.95 11.94
N PHE A 80 6.65 -19.76 11.50
CA PHE A 80 6.48 -20.68 10.38
C PHE A 80 7.35 -21.92 10.55
N ASN A 81 6.79 -23.10 10.31
CA ASN A 81 7.49 -24.39 10.38
C ASN A 81 8.30 -24.58 11.68
N GLY A 82 7.71 -24.19 12.83
CA GLY A 82 8.34 -24.31 14.15
C GLY A 82 9.43 -23.28 14.43
N VAL A 83 9.66 -22.33 13.52
CA VAL A 83 10.58 -21.22 13.69
C VAL A 83 9.79 -19.95 13.99
N LYS A 84 10.14 -19.27 15.09
CA LYS A 84 9.51 -18.02 15.51
C LYS A 84 10.45 -16.83 15.36
N TRP A 85 9.89 -15.68 15.01
CA TRP A 85 10.56 -14.38 15.10
C TRP A 85 10.42 -13.81 16.52
N GLU A 86 11.56 -13.55 17.17
CA GLU A 86 11.61 -13.13 18.58
C GLU A 86 12.21 -11.74 18.78
N THR A 87 12.73 -11.11 17.71
CA THR A 87 13.45 -9.83 17.82
C THR A 87 12.50 -8.65 18.07
N THR A 88 11.28 -8.71 17.55
CA THR A 88 10.25 -7.67 17.72
C THR A 88 8.85 -8.28 17.77
N ASN A 89 7.85 -7.48 18.15
CA ASN A 89 6.44 -7.88 18.15
C ASN A 89 5.75 -7.64 16.79
N HIS A 90 6.52 -7.56 15.71
CA HIS A 90 5.94 -7.42 14.38
C HIS A 90 5.41 -8.78 13.90
N ASP A 91 4.36 -8.73 13.09
CA ASP A 91 3.75 -9.87 12.43
C ASP A 91 3.70 -9.65 10.91
N LEU A 92 3.66 -10.73 10.15
CA LEU A 92 3.28 -10.73 8.73
C LEU A 92 1.76 -10.75 8.58
N ASP A 93 1.22 -9.99 7.62
CA ASP A 93 -0.23 -10.00 7.35
C ASP A 93 -0.70 -11.42 6.98
N PHE A 94 0.08 -12.11 6.13
CA PHE A 94 -0.14 -13.51 5.80
C PHE A 94 1.17 -14.28 5.66
N ILE A 95 1.09 -15.59 5.88
CA ILE A 95 1.98 -16.56 5.24
C ILE A 95 1.14 -17.40 4.29
N ILE A 96 1.59 -17.50 3.04
CA ILE A 96 0.93 -18.29 2.00
C ILE A 96 1.89 -19.29 1.37
N GLU A 97 1.39 -20.42 0.91
CA GLU A 97 2.20 -21.48 0.33
C GLU A 97 1.51 -22.13 -0.88
N LYS A 98 2.29 -22.38 -1.94
CA LYS A 98 1.85 -23.14 -3.12
C LYS A 98 3.07 -23.67 -3.86
N ASP A 99 2.98 -24.88 -4.42
CA ASP A 99 4.03 -25.48 -5.24
C ASP A 99 5.41 -25.50 -4.53
N ALA A 100 5.41 -25.83 -3.23
CA ALA A 100 6.57 -25.80 -2.33
C ALA A 100 7.25 -24.43 -2.18
N VAL A 101 6.57 -23.35 -2.56
CA VAL A 101 7.04 -21.97 -2.40
C VAL A 101 6.21 -21.28 -1.32
N ALA A 102 6.86 -20.90 -0.23
CA ALA A 102 6.25 -20.16 0.87
C ALA A 102 6.62 -18.67 0.83
N TYR A 103 5.62 -17.81 1.03
CA TYR A 103 5.78 -16.36 1.02
C TYR A 103 5.37 -15.73 2.35
N GLY A 104 6.16 -14.76 2.81
CA GLY A 104 5.76 -13.82 3.84
C GLY A 104 5.15 -12.58 3.19
N VAL A 105 3.90 -12.26 3.51
CA VAL A 105 3.11 -11.27 2.77
C VAL A 105 2.84 -10.03 3.61
N GLU A 106 3.04 -8.86 3.02
CA GLU A 106 2.51 -7.58 3.52
C GLU A 106 1.64 -6.88 2.50
N ILE A 107 0.61 -6.20 2.98
CA ILE A 107 -0.38 -5.53 2.17
C ILE A 107 -0.55 -4.11 2.72
N LYS A 108 -0.16 -3.10 1.92
CA LYS A 108 -0.35 -1.70 2.28
C LYS A 108 -1.14 -0.96 1.21
N ASN A 109 -2.37 -0.60 1.58
CA ASN A 109 -3.29 0.19 0.76
C ASN A 109 -3.32 1.68 1.17
N THR A 110 -2.34 2.12 1.95
CA THR A 110 -2.28 3.49 2.49
C THR A 110 -1.63 4.47 1.50
N LEU A 111 -1.84 5.78 1.73
CA LEU A 111 -1.20 6.83 0.93
C LEU A 111 0.31 6.98 1.24
N PRO A 112 0.76 6.96 2.51
CA PRO A 112 2.18 6.91 2.82
C PRO A 112 2.86 5.66 2.27
N TYR A 113 4.18 5.72 2.10
CA TYR A 113 4.97 4.52 1.86
C TYR A 113 5.08 3.70 3.15
N MET A 114 5.40 2.42 3.02
CA MET A 114 5.81 1.62 4.17
C MET A 114 7.07 2.25 4.77
N GLU A 115 7.06 2.44 6.09
CA GLU A 115 8.18 3.00 6.82
C GLU A 115 9.42 2.10 6.67
N ARG A 116 10.60 2.72 6.58
CA ARG A 116 11.85 2.00 6.31
C ARG A 116 12.15 0.94 7.37
N ASP A 117 11.93 1.28 8.63
CA ASP A 117 12.21 0.35 9.73
C ASP A 117 11.26 -0.85 9.71
N GLU A 118 9.97 -0.62 9.44
CA GLU A 118 8.99 -1.70 9.28
C GLU A 118 9.39 -2.62 8.12
N PHE A 119 9.78 -2.03 7.00
CA PHE A 119 10.23 -2.74 5.80
C PHE A 119 11.47 -3.61 6.08
N ASP A 120 12.50 -3.03 6.69
CA ASP A 120 13.76 -3.72 6.98
C ASP A 120 13.56 -4.83 8.05
N ILE A 121 12.71 -4.60 9.05
CA ILE A 121 12.34 -5.62 10.06
C ILE A 121 11.65 -6.80 9.39
N LYS A 122 10.65 -6.55 8.52
CA LYS A 122 9.87 -7.61 7.89
C LYS A 122 10.67 -8.42 6.85
N LEU A 123 11.71 -7.84 6.23
CA LEU A 123 12.68 -8.62 5.43
C LEU A 123 13.45 -9.62 6.28
N LYS A 124 14.05 -9.14 7.37
CA LYS A 124 14.82 -10.00 8.29
C LYS A 124 13.94 -11.09 8.88
N MET A 125 12.68 -10.78 9.14
CA MET A 125 11.68 -11.76 9.55
C MET A 125 11.47 -12.83 8.48
N CYS A 126 11.26 -12.46 7.22
CA CYS A 126 11.12 -13.43 6.13
C CYS A 126 12.37 -14.31 5.99
N GLU A 127 13.57 -13.72 6.05
CA GLU A 127 14.84 -14.47 6.04
C GLU A 127 14.93 -15.47 7.19
N ARG A 128 14.64 -15.04 8.41
CA ARG A 128 14.65 -15.90 9.60
C ARG A 128 13.67 -17.07 9.51
N LEU A 129 12.50 -16.82 8.93
CA LEU A 129 11.41 -17.80 8.76
C LEU A 129 11.56 -18.65 7.48
N ASN A 130 12.61 -18.44 6.69
CA ASN A 130 12.82 -19.08 5.39
C ASN A 130 11.63 -18.89 4.43
N LEU A 131 11.15 -17.64 4.34
CA LEU A 131 10.04 -17.21 3.48
C LEU A 131 10.53 -16.27 2.39
N ILE A 132 9.93 -16.33 1.21
CA ILE A 132 10.15 -15.33 0.17
C ILE A 132 9.30 -14.09 0.48
N PRO A 133 9.89 -12.89 0.65
CA PRO A 133 9.09 -11.71 0.94
C PRO A 133 8.27 -11.29 -0.28
N LEU A 134 6.98 -11.07 -0.06
CA LEU A 134 6.01 -10.58 -1.02
C LEU A 134 5.30 -9.35 -0.45
N TRP A 135 5.62 -8.17 -0.98
CA TRP A 135 4.96 -6.94 -0.55
C TRP A 135 4.01 -6.40 -1.60
N ILE A 136 2.75 -6.34 -1.23
CA ILE A 136 1.64 -5.91 -2.05
C ILE A 136 1.33 -4.48 -1.65
N LEU A 137 1.97 -3.54 -2.34
CA LEU A 137 1.98 -2.14 -1.95
C LEU A 137 1.25 -1.30 -2.98
N ARG A 138 0.46 -0.32 -2.50
CA ARG A 138 -0.09 0.71 -3.39
C ARG A 138 1.04 1.38 -4.15
N ASN A 139 2.10 1.78 -3.46
CA ASN A 139 3.29 2.34 -4.07
C ASN A 139 4.53 2.11 -3.19
N ALA A 140 5.71 2.15 -3.80
CA ALA A 140 7.00 2.00 -3.13
C ALA A 140 8.08 2.81 -3.87
N PRO A 141 9.05 3.41 -3.16
CA PRO A 141 10.22 4.05 -3.77
C PRO A 141 11.16 3.02 -4.42
N ALA A 142 11.98 3.46 -5.38
CA ALA A 142 12.89 2.59 -6.13
C ALA A 142 13.86 1.81 -5.23
N ILE A 143 14.35 2.43 -4.15
CA ILE A 143 15.27 1.79 -3.20
C ILE A 143 14.69 0.51 -2.59
N GLN A 144 13.38 0.48 -2.31
CA GLN A 144 12.72 -0.69 -1.76
C GLN A 144 12.68 -1.86 -2.76
N PHE A 145 12.58 -1.58 -4.07
CA PHE A 145 12.70 -2.64 -5.08
C PHE A 145 14.10 -3.24 -5.13
N GLU A 146 15.14 -2.42 -4.94
CA GLU A 146 16.52 -2.90 -4.90
C GLU A 146 16.79 -3.73 -3.64
N GLN A 147 16.26 -3.31 -2.48
CA GLN A 147 16.39 -4.04 -1.21
C GLN A 147 15.72 -5.42 -1.23
N MET A 148 14.71 -5.65 -2.07
CA MET A 148 14.05 -6.95 -2.21
C MET A 148 14.92 -8.02 -2.90
N LYS A 149 15.82 -7.61 -3.80
CA LYS A 149 16.52 -8.53 -4.71
C LYS A 149 17.34 -9.62 -3.99
N PRO A 150 18.12 -9.32 -2.94
CA PRO A 150 18.91 -10.33 -2.22
C PRO A 150 18.06 -11.45 -1.60
N TYR A 151 16.80 -11.15 -1.26
CA TYR A 151 15.86 -12.10 -0.65
C TYR A 151 15.04 -12.89 -1.67
N ASN A 152 15.33 -12.74 -2.97
CA ASN A 152 14.51 -13.27 -4.07
C ASN A 152 13.02 -12.84 -3.99
N GLY A 153 12.74 -11.77 -3.25
CA GLY A 153 11.42 -11.24 -3.01
C GLY A 153 10.94 -10.34 -4.16
N PHE A 154 9.69 -9.90 -4.07
CA PHE A 154 9.17 -8.91 -5.02
C PHE A 154 8.08 -8.02 -4.43
N ILE A 155 8.02 -6.79 -4.93
CA ILE A 155 6.94 -5.84 -4.64
C ILE A 155 5.91 -5.89 -5.76
N LEU A 156 4.67 -6.30 -5.44
CA LEU A 156 3.51 -6.18 -6.30
C LEU A 156 2.89 -4.79 -6.14
N LYS A 157 3.31 -3.86 -7.00
CA LYS A 157 2.82 -2.47 -6.97
C LYS A 157 1.51 -2.31 -7.74
N PHE A 158 0.46 -1.78 -7.10
CA PHE A 158 -0.87 -1.63 -7.73
C PHE A 158 -1.39 -0.19 -7.92
N LYS A 159 -0.66 0.84 -7.46
CA LYS A 159 -0.82 2.30 -7.70
C LYS A 159 -2.12 2.96 -7.23
N THR A 160 -3.21 2.22 -7.09
CA THR A 160 -4.55 2.74 -6.82
C THR A 160 -4.93 2.43 -5.38
N GLN A 161 -5.31 3.41 -4.58
CA GLN A 161 -5.89 3.10 -3.26
C GLN A 161 -7.31 2.55 -3.45
N THR A 162 -7.55 1.33 -2.98
CA THR A 162 -8.83 0.63 -3.16
C THR A 162 -9.76 0.85 -1.97
N TYR A 163 -11.03 1.16 -2.25
CA TYR A 163 -12.09 1.38 -1.27
C TYR A 163 -13.07 0.22 -1.28
N PRO A 164 -13.69 -0.12 -0.13
CA PRO A 164 -14.76 -1.09 -0.07
C PRO A 164 -16.01 -0.57 -0.81
N LEU A 165 -16.90 -1.51 -1.15
CA LEU A 165 -18.20 -1.21 -1.72
C LEU A 165 -19.03 -0.33 -0.79
N GLY A 166 -19.87 0.55 -1.35
CA GLY A 166 -20.68 1.50 -0.59
C GLY A 166 -20.00 2.85 -0.33
N GLN A 167 -18.72 2.99 -0.70
CA GLN A 167 -17.97 4.25 -0.57
C GLN A 167 -17.97 5.08 -1.87
N GLU A 168 -18.81 4.76 -2.85
CA GLU A 168 -18.87 5.43 -4.16
C GLU A 168 -18.98 6.96 -4.04
N PRO A 169 -19.82 7.53 -3.15
CA PRO A 169 -19.92 8.98 -3.01
C PRO A 169 -18.61 9.62 -2.52
N LEU A 170 -17.94 8.97 -1.55
CA LEU A 170 -16.67 9.45 -1.00
C LEU A 170 -15.56 9.38 -2.06
N VAL A 171 -15.45 8.25 -2.77
CA VAL A 171 -14.46 8.06 -3.85
C VAL A 171 -14.65 9.08 -4.96
N LYS A 172 -15.90 9.35 -5.36
CA LYS A 172 -16.22 10.38 -6.34
C LYS A 172 -15.76 11.76 -5.88
N ASP A 173 -16.03 12.13 -4.62
CA ASP A 173 -15.65 13.45 -4.08
C ASP A 173 -14.13 13.60 -3.99
N ILE A 174 -13.42 12.58 -3.50
CA ILE A 174 -11.95 12.60 -3.45
C ILE A 174 -11.39 12.76 -4.86
N TRP A 175 -11.81 11.94 -5.83
CA TRP A 175 -11.32 12.04 -7.22
C TRP A 175 -11.54 13.44 -7.80
N GLN A 176 -12.74 14.00 -7.65
CA GLN A 176 -13.08 15.30 -8.21
C GLN A 176 -12.23 16.45 -7.64
N LYS A 177 -11.88 16.40 -6.34
CA LYS A 177 -11.16 17.50 -5.68
C LYS A 177 -9.64 17.31 -5.61
N THR A 178 -9.15 16.07 -5.65
CA THR A 178 -7.72 15.75 -5.44
C THR A 178 -7.05 15.07 -6.63
N ARG A 179 -7.82 14.40 -7.50
CA ARG A 179 -7.31 13.56 -8.61
C ARG A 179 -6.37 12.45 -8.15
N LEU A 180 -6.44 12.05 -6.88
CA LEU A 180 -5.68 10.91 -6.37
C LEU A 180 -6.12 9.62 -7.07
N PRO A 181 -5.19 8.69 -7.40
CA PRO A 181 -5.53 7.41 -8.00
C PRO A 181 -6.22 6.51 -6.98
N ILE A 182 -7.55 6.55 -6.98
CA ILE A 182 -8.40 5.79 -6.07
C ILE A 182 -9.52 5.10 -6.86
N ALA A 183 -10.00 3.96 -6.36
CA ALA A 183 -11.08 3.21 -6.99
C ALA A 183 -11.81 2.33 -5.97
N ILE A 184 -12.96 1.80 -6.37
CA ILE A 184 -13.65 0.72 -5.66
C ILE A 184 -13.36 -0.58 -6.38
N TRP A 185 -12.83 -1.55 -5.67
CA TRP A 185 -12.57 -2.88 -6.22
C TRP A 185 -13.47 -3.92 -5.56
N LYS A 186 -14.16 -4.69 -6.41
CA LYS A 186 -14.88 -5.90 -6.03
C LYS A 186 -13.96 -7.13 -5.98
N GLU A 187 -12.94 -7.10 -6.83
CA GLU A 187 -11.93 -8.13 -7.02
C GLU A 187 -10.60 -7.48 -7.41
N ILE A 188 -9.51 -8.21 -7.30
CA ILE A 188 -8.20 -7.73 -7.74
C ILE A 188 -8.20 -7.56 -9.27
N PRO A 189 -7.74 -6.42 -9.83
CA PRO A 189 -7.68 -6.25 -11.27
C PRO A 189 -6.82 -7.32 -11.94
N LYS A 190 -7.30 -7.85 -13.07
CA LYS A 190 -6.66 -8.97 -13.79
C LYS A 190 -5.18 -8.73 -14.12
N ARG A 191 -4.81 -7.48 -14.39
CA ARG A 191 -3.40 -7.10 -14.59
C ARG A 191 -2.52 -7.38 -13.36
N ILE A 192 -3.01 -7.05 -12.17
CA ILE A 192 -2.28 -7.26 -10.90
C ILE A 192 -2.19 -8.75 -10.59
N GLU A 193 -3.30 -9.48 -10.76
CA GLU A 193 -3.33 -10.94 -10.68
C GLU A 193 -2.30 -11.58 -11.62
N ASN A 194 -2.29 -11.21 -12.91
CA ASN A 194 -1.37 -11.79 -13.88
C ASN A 194 0.10 -11.54 -13.54
N ILE A 195 0.44 -10.37 -12.98
CA ILE A 195 1.80 -10.07 -12.52
C ILE A 195 2.17 -10.98 -11.35
N PHE A 196 1.28 -11.12 -10.36
CA PHE A 196 1.50 -12.02 -9.23
C PHE A 196 1.74 -13.46 -9.68
N LEU A 197 0.85 -14.00 -10.54
CA LEU A 197 0.98 -15.36 -11.05
C LEU A 197 2.23 -15.56 -11.90
N SER A 198 2.56 -14.60 -12.76
CA SER A 198 3.79 -14.65 -13.55
C SER A 198 5.04 -14.69 -12.66
N GLN A 199 5.05 -13.94 -11.57
CA GLN A 199 6.16 -13.95 -10.61
C GLN A 199 6.25 -15.28 -9.87
N HIS A 200 5.11 -15.84 -9.45
CA HIS A 200 5.08 -17.15 -8.81
C HIS A 200 5.59 -18.26 -9.75
N ASN A 201 5.09 -18.30 -10.99
CA ASN A 201 5.50 -19.33 -11.96
C ASN A 201 7.00 -19.32 -12.28
N GLN A 202 7.66 -18.15 -12.20
CA GLN A 202 9.13 -18.05 -12.39
C GLN A 202 9.94 -18.67 -11.24
N ARG A 203 9.29 -19.07 -10.13
CA ARG A 203 9.91 -19.62 -8.93
C ARG A 203 9.64 -21.12 -8.75
N ILE A 204 8.67 -21.67 -9.47
CA ILE A 204 8.38 -23.11 -9.42
C ILE A 204 9.60 -23.87 -9.94
N GLY A 205 10.10 -24.83 -9.16
CA GLY A 205 11.21 -25.72 -9.55
C GLY A 205 12.61 -25.08 -9.51
N LYS A 206 12.78 -23.93 -8.85
CA LYS A 206 14.08 -23.37 -8.46
C LYS A 206 14.38 -23.70 -7.01
#